data_AF-A0A419FXY4-F1
#
_entry.id   AF-A0A419FXY4-F1
#
_cell.length_a   1.000
_cell.length_b   1.000
_cell.length_c   1.000
_cell.angle_alpha   90.00
_cell.angle_beta   90.00
_cell.angle_gamma   90.00
#
_symmetry.space_group_name_H-M   'P 1'
#
loop_
_entity.id
_entity.type
_entity.pdbx_description
1 polymer ?
#
loop_
_entity_poly.entity_id
_entity_poly.type
_entity_poly.pdbx_seq_one_letter_code
_entity_poly.pdbx_strand_id
1 'polypeptide(L)' 'MTPAVQALNILVTALPSLINMVAHYEEIASRPDTPPEDKEKAKALLESMRWKSFDELEKEAAGE' A
#
# COMPACT_ATOMS: atom_id res chain seq x y z
N MET A 1 10.78 21.47 -16.52
CA MET A 1 10.28 20.20 -15.96
C MET A 1 8.81 20.12 -16.31
N THR A 2 8.34 19.03 -16.93
CA THR A 2 6.93 18.92 -17.31
C THR A 2 6.08 18.62 -16.05
N PRO A 3 4.79 18.98 -16.04
CA PRO A 3 3.90 18.64 -14.93
C PRO A 3 3.89 17.13 -14.60
N ALA A 4 4.00 16.28 -15.63
CA ALA A 4 4.09 14.83 -15.47
C ALA A 4 5.36 14.40 -14.70
N VAL A 5 6.52 14.97 -15.01
CA VAL A 5 7.78 14.68 -14.31
C VAL A 5 7.72 15.16 -12.86
N GLN A 6 7.06 16.29 -12.59
CA GLN A 6 6.88 16.79 -11.23
C GLN A 6 5.94 15.90 -10.41
N ALA A 7 4.84 15.43 -11.00
CA ALA A 7 3.94 14.47 -10.37
C ALA A 7 4.65 13.14 -10.05
N LEU A 8 5.43 12.62 -11.00
CA LEU A 8 6.25 11.42 -10.78
C LEU A 8 7.24 11.61 -9.62
N ASN A 9 7.90 12.76 -9.53
CA ASN A 9 8.86 13.02 -8.46
C ASN A 9 8.19 13.07 -7.08
N ILE A 10 6.99 13.67 -6.98
CA ILE A 10 6.19 13.66 -5.75
C ILE A 10 5.79 12.23 -5.36
N LEU A 11 5.34 11.42 -6.32
CA LEU A 11 4.96 10.03 -6.06
C LEU A 11 6.17 9.21 -5.57
N VAL A 12 7.31 9.30 -6.28
CA VAL A 12 8.52 8.56 -5.92
C VAL A 12 9.05 8.94 -4.54
N THR A 13 8.97 10.22 -4.18
CA THR A 13 9.39 10.68 -2.85
C THR A 13 8.42 10.27 -1.73
N ALA A 14 7.14 10.05 -2.04
CA ALA A 14 6.15 9.56 -1.08
C ALA A 14 6.17 8.03 -0.88
N LEU A 15 6.69 7.26 -1.85
CA LEU A 15 6.73 5.79 -1.80
C LEU A 15 7.37 5.23 -0.52
N PRO A 16 8.53 5.72 -0.04
CA PRO A 16 9.14 5.19 1.18
C PRO A 16 8.24 5.35 2.41
N SER A 17 7.54 6.47 2.53
CA SER A 17 6.59 6.72 3.63
C SER A 17 5.40 5.77 3.54
N LEU A 18 4.88 5.53 2.34
CA LEU A 18 3.80 4.56 2.13
C LEU A 18 4.24 3.15 2.50
N ILE A 19 5.42 2.72 2.07
CA ILE A 19 5.99 1.39 2.41
C ILE A 19 6.13 1.23 3.93
N ASN A 20 6.67 2.24 4.62
CA ASN A 20 6.81 2.21 6.06
C ASN A 20 5.45 2.12 6.78
N MET A 21 4.45 2.85 6.29
CA MET A 21 3.09 2.78 6.84
C MET A 21 2.51 1.37 6.71
N VAL A 22 2.65 0.75 5.54
CA VAL A 22 2.15 -0.60 5.28
C VAL A 22 2.84 -1.63 6.17
N ALA A 23 4.18 -1.60 6.23
CA ALA A 23 4.96 -2.48 7.10
C ALA A 23 4.55 -2.33 8.58
N HIS A 24 4.26 -1.11 9.03
CA HIS A 24 3.79 -0.86 10.38
C HIS A 24 2.44 -1.54 10.67
N TYR A 25 1.47 -1.43 9.76
CA TYR A 25 0.17 -2.08 9.94
C TYR A 25 0.26 -3.61 9.81
N GLU A 26 1.17 -4.15 9.01
CA GLU A 26 1.47 -5.58 8.99
C GLU A 26 2.07 -6.07 10.32
N GLU A 27 2.94 -5.28 10.94
CA GLU A 27 3.48 -5.57 12.28
C GLU A 27 2.35 -5.58 13.33
N ILE A 28 1.48 -4.56 13.33
CA ILE A 28 0.31 -4.49 14.23
C ILE A 28 -0.57 -5.73 14.08
N ALA A 29 -0.87 -6.13 12.83
CA ALA A 29 -1.75 -7.25 12.54
C ALA A 29 -1.16 -8.61 12.93
N SER A 30 0.17 -8.74 12.91
CA SER A 30 0.89 -10.00 13.17
C SER A 30 1.34 -10.17 14.62
N ARG A 31 1.53 -9.08 15.37
CA ARG A 31 1.99 -9.11 16.77
C ARG A 31 1.00 -9.82 17.70
N PRO A 32 1.43 -10.78 18.54
CA PRO A 32 0.54 -11.51 19.43
C PRO A 32 -0.06 -10.63 20.53
N ASP A 33 0.69 -9.63 20.99
CA ASP A 33 0.39 -8.70 22.10
C ASP A 33 -0.51 -7.52 21.72
N THR A 34 -0.75 -7.28 20.44
CA THR A 34 -1.64 -6.19 19.98
C THR A 34 -3.11 -6.49 20.35
N PRO A 35 -3.87 -5.49 20.86
CA PRO A 35 -5.31 -5.63 21.12
C PRO A 35 -6.10 -6.07 19.87
N PRO A 36 -7.14 -6.92 20.01
CA PRO A 36 -7.93 -7.39 18.87
C PRO A 36 -8.52 -6.26 18.01
N GLU A 37 -8.99 -5.18 18.63
CA GLU A 37 -9.58 -4.03 17.96
C GLU A 37 -8.59 -3.31 17.04
N ASP A 38 -7.31 -3.28 17.39
CA ASP A 38 -6.28 -2.62 16.60
C ASP A 38 -5.78 -3.53 15.48
N LYS A 39 -5.77 -4.85 15.71
CA LYS A 39 -5.56 -5.84 14.64
C LYS A 39 -6.65 -5.76 13.58
N GLU A 40 -7.92 -5.64 13.98
CA GLU A 40 -9.04 -5.53 13.06
C GLU A 40 -8.96 -4.26 12.22
N LYS A 41 -8.65 -3.11 12.84
CA LYS A 41 -8.42 -1.85 12.10
C LYS A 41 -7.25 -1.95 11.12
N ALA A 42 -6.15 -2.57 11.54
CA ALA A 42 -4.97 -2.75 10.69
C ALA A 42 -5.30 -3.62 9.46
N LYS A 43 -5.99 -4.75 9.67
CA LYS A 43 -6.44 -5.62 8.57
C LYS A 43 -7.39 -4.91 7.62
N ALA A 44 -8.40 -4.22 8.15
CA ALA A 44 -9.36 -3.48 7.33
C ALA A 44 -8.68 -2.40 6.48
N LEU A 45 -7.69 -1.69 7.05
CA LEU A 45 -6.92 -0.70 6.32
C LEU A 45 -6.07 -1.35 5.21
N LEU A 46 -5.36 -2.43 5.51
CA LEU A 46 -4.53 -3.15 4.51
C LEU A 46 -5.39 -3.72 3.37
N GLU A 47 -6.56 -4.29 3.67
CA GLU A 47 -7.52 -4.80 2.68
C GLU A 47 -8.10 -3.67 1.81
N SER A 48 -8.31 -2.48 2.38
CA SER A 48 -8.88 -1.33 1.65
C SER A 48 -7.95 -0.77 0.56
N MET A 49 -6.64 -1.03 0.64
CA MET A 49 -5.65 -0.47 -0.29
C MET A 49 -5.68 -1.09 -1.70
N ARG A 50 -6.56 -2.07 -1.97
CA ARG A 50 -6.76 -2.71 -3.29
C ARG A 50 -5.43 -3.02 -4.00
N TRP A 51 -4.55 -3.74 -3.31
CA TRP A 51 -3.30 -4.25 -3.88
C TRP A 51 -3.62 -5.21 -5.02
N LYS A 52 -3.51 -4.73 -6.26
CA LYS A 52 -3.42 -5.63 -7.41
C LYS A 52 -2.02 -6.19 -7.44
N SER A 53 -1.91 -7.50 -7.63
CA SER A 53 -0.64 -8.11 -7.98
C SER A 53 -0.10 -7.50 -9.27
N PHE A 54 1.23 -7.57 -9.47
CA PHE A 54 1.82 -7.15 -10.74
C PHE A 54 1.18 -7.90 -11.93
N ASP A 55 0.91 -9.19 -11.78
CA ASP A 55 0.22 -10.01 -12.77
C ASP A 55 -1.17 -9.48 -13.14
N GLU A 56 -1.94 -8.98 -12.16
CA GLU A 56 -3.25 -8.36 -12.41
C GLU A 56 -3.12 -7.02 -13.13
N LEU A 57 -2.11 -6.22 -12.79
CA LEU A 57 -1.83 -4.95 -13.47
C LEU A 57 -1.39 -5.17 -14.92
N GLU A 58 -0.59 -6.20 -15.19
CA GLU A 58 -0.14 -6.56 -16.53
C GLU A 58 -1.30 -7.03 -17.42
N LYS A 59 -2.21 -7.85 -16.88
CA LYS A 59 -3.42 -8.31 -17.61
C LYS A 59 -4.35 -7.16 -17.97
N GLU A 60 -4.60 -6.25 -17.03
CA GLU A 60 -5.42 -5.06 -17.31
C GLU A 60 -4.79 -4.12 -18.34
N ALA A 61 -3.46 -3.93 -18.28
CA ALA A 61 -2.75 -3.14 -19.27
C ALA A 61 -2.78 -3.78 -20.67
N ALA A 62 -2.90 -5.11 -20.74
CA ALA A 62 -3.05 -5.86 -21.99
C ALA A 62 -4.49 -5.88 -22.53
N GLY A 63 -5.49 -5.44 -21.74
CA GLY A 63 -6.89 -5.36 -22.15
C GLY A 63 -7.62 -6.71 -22.16
N GLU A 64 -7.16 -7.68 -21.36
CA GLU A 64 -7.80 -8.99 -21.15
C GLU A 64 -8.89 -8.98 -20.07
#